data_AF-A0A238Y267-F1
#
_entry.id   AF-A0A238Y267-F1
#
_cell.length_a   1.000
_cell.length_b   1.000
_cell.length_c   1.000
_cell.angle_alpha   90.00
_cell.angle_beta   90.00
_cell.angle_gamma   90.00
#
_symmetry.space_group_name_H-M   'P 1'
#
loop_
_entity.id
_entity.type
_entity.pdbx_description
1 polymer ?
#
loop_
_entity_poly.entity_id
_entity_poly.type
_entity_poly.pdbx_seq_one_letter_code
_entity_poly.pdbx_strand_id
1 'polypeptide(L)'
;MATKVITAKQQMRAAQSFPFFSSLAVIVPVLIPFWIAASIFAYCSIAHHPCNRVCQYLVPAGYRFYGLLGTWVVLLNFSSNLAGWVGGALNLALIIWGISVLIIVPLGIRDILRAKKEPWQDLTVETE
;
A
#
# COMPACT_ATOMS: atom_id res chain seq x y z
N MET A 1 27.56 -15.09 16.56
CA MET A 1 26.43 -14.46 15.85
C MET A 1 26.69 -12.97 15.82
N ALA A 2 26.65 -12.35 14.64
CA ALA A 2 26.79 -10.91 14.54
C ALA A 2 25.48 -10.25 15.02
N THR A 3 25.56 -9.11 15.71
CA THR A 3 24.37 -8.35 16.10
C THR A 3 24.17 -7.19 15.14
N LYS A 4 22.98 -7.07 14.57
CA LYS A 4 22.59 -5.96 13.69
C LYS A 4 21.58 -5.06 14.40
N VAL A 5 21.86 -3.77 14.44
CA VAL A 5 20.93 -2.76 14.97
C VAL A 5 20.05 -2.22 13.83
N ILE A 6 18.73 -2.34 14.00
CA ILE A 6 17.73 -1.70 13.15
C ILE A 6 17.26 -0.44 13.85
N THR A 7 17.64 0.70 13.31
CA THR A 7 17.33 2.01 13.91
C THR A 7 15.81 2.27 13.94
N ALA A 8 15.37 3.05 14.92
CA ALA A 8 14.00 3.54 15.05
C ALA A 8 13.47 4.15 13.72
N LYS A 9 14.33 4.90 13.02
CA LYS A 9 14.00 5.53 11.73
C LYS A 9 13.81 4.51 10.60
N GLN A 10 14.57 3.43 10.58
CA GLN A 10 14.39 2.35 9.61
C GLN A 10 13.06 1.62 9.83
N GLN A 11 12.71 1.33 11.08
CA GLN A 11 11.43 0.71 11.42
C GLN A 11 10.25 1.59 11.03
N MET A 12 10.31 2.89 11.33
CA MET A 12 9.30 3.86 10.90
C MET A 12 9.14 3.87 9.38
N ARG A 13 10.25 3.90 8.63
CA ARG A 13 10.23 3.88 7.16
C ARG A 13 9.66 2.57 6.62
N ALA A 14 9.98 1.44 7.23
CA ALA A 14 9.42 0.15 6.87
C ALA A 14 7.89 0.16 7.03
N ALA A 15 7.38 0.67 8.16
CA ALA A 15 5.93 0.82 8.39
C ALA A 15 5.25 1.76 7.38
N GLN A 16 5.96 2.79 6.90
CA GLN A 16 5.45 3.76 5.93
C GLN A 16 5.52 3.30 4.48
N SER A 17 6.39 2.33 4.16
CA SER A 17 6.73 1.97 2.79
C SER A 17 5.53 1.50 1.97
N PHE A 18 4.81 0.49 2.46
CA PHE A 18 3.64 -0.06 1.76
C PHE A 18 2.52 0.97 1.51
N PRO A 19 2.03 1.74 2.52
CA PRO A 19 1.03 2.77 2.26
C PRO A 19 1.54 3.90 1.35
N PHE A 20 2.82 4.26 1.44
CA PHE A 20 3.43 5.28 0.58
C PHE A 20 3.43 4.85 -0.88
N PHE A 21 4.01 3.70 -1.20
CA PHE A 21 4.11 3.24 -2.58
C PHE A 21 2.75 2.86 -3.17
N SER A 22 1.82 2.34 -2.36
CA SER A 22 0.43 2.12 -2.80
C SER A 22 -0.27 3.43 -3.16
N SER A 23 -0.06 4.49 -2.38
CA SER A 23 -0.59 5.82 -2.69
C SER A 23 0.05 6.39 -3.96
N LEU A 24 1.37 6.27 -4.10
CA LEU A 24 2.11 6.74 -5.26
C LEU A 24 1.66 6.03 -6.54
N ALA A 25 1.46 4.71 -6.49
CA ALA A 25 0.98 3.92 -7.61
C ALA A 25 -0.41 4.35 -8.07
N VAL A 26 -1.32 4.63 -7.14
CA VAL A 26 -2.68 5.08 -7.47
C VAL A 26 -2.69 6.52 -8.02
N ILE A 27 -1.84 7.41 -7.50
CA ILE A 27 -1.72 8.79 -8.00
C ILE A 27 -1.15 8.83 -9.43
N VAL A 28 -0.20 7.95 -9.73
CA VAL A 28 0.48 7.90 -11.03
C VAL A 28 0.19 6.53 -11.68
N PRO A 29 -0.94 6.37 -12.42
CA PRO A 29 -1.44 5.07 -12.85
C PRO A 29 -0.45 4.20 -13.64
N VAL A 30 0.50 4.82 -14.35
CA VAL A 30 1.56 4.10 -15.08
C VAL A 30 2.43 3.23 -14.15
N LEU A 31 2.48 3.54 -12.85
CA LEU A 31 3.23 2.80 -11.84
C LEU A 31 2.47 1.59 -11.29
N ILE A 32 1.16 1.46 -11.54
CA ILE A 32 0.33 0.40 -10.96
C ILE A 32 0.84 -1.00 -11.31
N PRO A 33 1.13 -1.34 -12.58
CA PRO A 33 1.62 -2.69 -12.92
C PRO A 33 2.95 -3.03 -12.21
N PHE A 34 3.85 -2.06 -12.13
CA PHE A 34 5.14 -2.22 -11.44
C PHE A 34 4.95 -2.40 -9.94
N TRP A 35 4.05 -1.62 -9.34
CA TRP A 35 3.77 -1.73 -7.92
C TRP A 35 3.02 -3.01 -7.57
N ILE A 36 2.13 -3.54 -8.42
CA ILE A 36 1.49 -4.85 -8.21
C ILE A 36 2.54 -5.96 -8.05
N ALA A 37 3.54 -5.98 -8.93
CA ALA A 37 4.63 -6.96 -8.83
C ALA A 37 5.49 -6.72 -7.59
N ALA A 38 5.91 -5.48 -7.37
CA ALA A 38 6.78 -5.11 -6.26
C ALA A 38 6.10 -5.25 -4.88
N SER A 39 4.77 -5.07 -4.80
CA SER A 39 4.02 -5.08 -3.55
C SER A 39 4.00 -6.47 -2.92
N ILE A 40 4.12 -7.55 -3.70
CA ILE A 40 4.22 -8.91 -3.17
C ILE A 40 5.52 -9.05 -2.37
N PHE A 41 6.65 -8.62 -2.95
CA PHE A 41 7.94 -8.63 -2.26
C PHE A 41 7.92 -7.71 -1.03
N ALA A 42 7.42 -6.49 -1.19
CA ALA A 42 7.30 -5.54 -0.08
C ALA A 42 6.43 -6.12 1.06
N TYR A 43 5.30 -6.74 0.72
CA TYR A 43 4.42 -7.38 1.70
C TYR A 43 5.15 -8.49 2.46
N CYS A 44 5.79 -9.41 1.74
CA CYS A 44 6.53 -10.51 2.35
C CYS A 44 7.69 -10.02 3.24
N SER A 45 8.46 -9.03 2.77
CA SER A 45 9.56 -8.44 3.55
C SER A 45 9.08 -7.77 4.83
N ILE A 46 7.95 -7.08 4.80
CA ILE A 46 7.40 -6.40 5.97
C ILE A 46 6.70 -7.39 6.91
N ALA A 47 6.05 -8.43 6.37
CA ALA A 47 5.36 -9.45 7.17
C ALA A 47 6.33 -10.24 8.07
N HIS A 48 7.57 -10.43 7.62
CA HIS A 48 8.65 -11.08 8.38
C HIS A 48 9.53 -10.08 9.14
N HIS A 49 9.12 -8.81 9.25
CA HIS A 49 9.89 -7.82 9.98
C HIS A 49 9.90 -8.15 11.49
N PRO A 50 11.05 -8.08 12.18
CA PRO A 50 11.17 -8.51 13.58
C PRO A 50 10.36 -7.65 14.56
N CYS A 51 10.07 -6.39 14.20
CA CYS A 51 9.19 -5.52 14.96
C CYS A 51 7.73 -5.71 14.57
N ASN A 52 6.91 -6.32 15.46
CA ASN A 52 5.48 -6.55 15.23
C ASN A 52 4.70 -5.26 14.94
N ARG A 53 5.12 -4.11 15.51
CA ARG A 53 4.48 -2.81 15.24
C ARG A 53 4.57 -2.43 13.77
N VAL A 54 5.68 -2.74 13.09
CA VAL A 54 5.82 -2.52 11.65
C VAL A 54 4.79 -3.37 10.89
N CYS A 55 4.61 -4.64 11.27
CA CYS A 55 3.64 -5.55 10.67
C CYS A 55 2.18 -5.08 10.85
N GLN A 56 1.85 -4.40 11.96
CA GLN A 56 0.51 -3.85 12.21
C GLN A 56 0.09 -2.77 11.20
N TYR A 57 1.05 -2.06 10.58
CA TYR A 57 0.75 -1.12 9.50
C TYR A 57 0.57 -1.81 8.14
N LEU A 58 1.15 -3.01 7.96
CA LEU A 58 1.08 -3.73 6.69
C LEU A 58 -0.32 -4.25 6.40
N VAL A 59 -0.92 -5.01 7.33
CA VAL A 59 -2.19 -5.71 7.11
C VAL A 59 -3.30 -4.78 6.61
N PRO A 60 -3.59 -3.63 7.26
CA PRO A 60 -4.66 -2.77 6.78
C PRO A 60 -4.31 -2.05 5.47
N ALA A 61 -3.03 -1.73 5.22
CA ALA A 61 -2.60 -1.12 3.96
C ALA A 61 -2.71 -2.11 2.79
N GLY A 62 -2.26 -3.35 3.01
CA GLY A 62 -2.39 -4.46 2.07
C GLY A 62 -3.83 -4.79 1.75
N TYR A 63 -4.70 -4.90 2.78
CA TYR A 63 -6.12 -5.18 2.59
C TYR A 63 -6.80 -4.14 1.69
N ARG A 64 -6.52 -2.85 1.88
CA ARG A 64 -7.08 -1.78 1.04
C ARG A 64 -6.55 -1.84 -0.40
N PHE A 65 -5.24 -2.01 -0.58
CA PHE A 65 -4.64 -2.05 -1.90
C PHE A 65 -5.09 -3.29 -2.69
N TYR A 66 -4.99 -4.48 -2.12
CA TYR A 66 -5.42 -5.71 -2.80
C TYR A 66 -6.94 -5.81 -2.93
N GLY A 67 -7.71 -5.29 -1.97
CA GLY A 67 -9.16 -5.17 -2.09
C GLY A 67 -9.58 -4.25 -3.23
N LEU A 68 -8.88 -3.13 -3.42
CA LEU A 68 -9.09 -2.25 -4.57
C LEU A 68 -8.80 -2.97 -5.90
N LEU A 69 -7.66 -3.66 -5.99
CA LEU A 69 -7.29 -4.41 -7.20
C LEU A 69 -8.28 -5.53 -7.52
N GLY A 70 -8.73 -6.29 -6.51
CA GLY A 70 -9.77 -7.30 -6.70
C GLY A 70 -11.10 -6.68 -7.17
N THR A 71 -11.45 -5.51 -6.66
CA THR A 71 -12.64 -4.76 -7.12
C THR A 71 -12.49 -4.30 -8.57
N TRP A 72 -11.29 -3.86 -8.98
CA TRP A 72 -11.02 -3.48 -10.37
C TRP A 72 -11.26 -4.63 -11.33
N VAL A 73 -10.88 -5.87 -10.98
CA VAL A 73 -11.14 -7.05 -11.84
C VAL A 73 -12.63 -7.15 -12.16
N VAL A 74 -13.50 -7.01 -11.16
CA VAL A 74 -14.95 -7.07 -11.36
C VAL A 74 -15.45 -5.90 -12.20
N LEU A 75 -15.10 -4.65 -11.83
CA LEU A 75 -15.58 -3.45 -12.53
C LEU A 75 -15.13 -3.42 -13.99
N LEU A 76 -13.88 -3.79 -14.27
CA LEU A 76 -13.32 -3.77 -15.62
C LEU A 76 -13.88 -4.91 -16.48
N ASN A 77 -14.16 -6.09 -15.89
CA ASN A 77 -14.79 -7.19 -16.61
C ASN A 77 -16.22 -6.84 -17.10
N PHE A 78 -16.95 -6.03 -16.34
CA PHE A 78 -18.28 -5.54 -16.73
C PHE A 78 -18.28 -4.13 -17.32
N SER A 79 -17.10 -3.61 -17.70
CA SER A 79 -16.94 -2.22 -18.16
C SER A 79 -17.79 -1.87 -19.38
N SER A 80 -18.02 -2.80 -20.31
CA SER A 80 -18.86 -2.57 -21.49
C SER A 80 -20.31 -2.22 -21.13
N ASN A 81 -20.87 -2.90 -20.12
CA ASN A 81 -22.22 -2.63 -19.62
C ASN A 81 -22.25 -1.33 -18.80
N LEU A 82 -21.25 -1.11 -17.95
CA LEU A 82 -21.18 0.06 -17.06
C LEU A 82 -20.86 1.36 -17.80
N ALA A 83 -20.04 1.30 -18.87
CA ALA A 83 -19.63 2.47 -19.62
C ALA A 83 -20.81 3.22 -20.24
N GLY A 84 -21.84 2.49 -20.69
CA GLY A 84 -23.07 3.10 -21.22
C GLY A 84 -23.83 3.94 -20.17
N TRP A 85 -23.73 3.58 -18.89
CA TRP A 85 -24.45 4.25 -17.81
C TRP A 85 -23.79 5.54 -17.35
N VAL A 86 -22.48 5.68 -17.58
CA VAL A 86 -21.68 6.83 -17.14
C VAL A 86 -21.20 7.72 -18.29
N GLY A 87 -21.76 7.53 -19.50
CA GLY A 87 -21.46 8.38 -20.66
C GLY A 87 -20.13 8.05 -21.36
N GLY A 88 -19.62 6.82 -21.20
CA GLY A 88 -18.48 6.30 -21.96
C GLY A 88 -17.37 5.67 -21.10
N ALA A 89 -16.44 4.98 -21.77
CA ALA A 89 -15.35 4.26 -21.12
C ALA A 89 -14.37 5.19 -20.36
N LEU A 90 -14.13 6.39 -20.90
CA LEU A 90 -13.24 7.37 -20.26
C LEU A 90 -13.81 7.86 -18.92
N ASN A 91 -15.11 8.18 -18.89
CA ASN A 91 -15.78 8.60 -17.65
C ASN A 91 -15.75 7.47 -16.61
N LEU A 92 -16.02 6.23 -17.02
CA LEU A 92 -15.92 5.07 -16.13
C LEU A 92 -14.50 4.95 -15.55
N ALA A 93 -13.47 5.06 -16.39
CA ALA A 93 -12.07 4.98 -15.95
C ALA A 93 -11.72 6.10 -14.95
N LEU A 94 -12.16 7.33 -15.22
CA LEU A 94 -11.95 8.48 -14.31
C LEU A 94 -12.69 8.30 -12.98
N ILE A 95 -13.90 7.74 -12.99
CA ILE A 95 -14.65 7.44 -11.76
C ILE A 95 -13.93 6.37 -10.93
N ILE A 96 -13.54 5.26 -11.57
CA ILE A 96 -12.80 4.18 -10.90
C ILE A 96 -11.50 4.73 -10.30
N TRP A 97 -10.75 5.51 -11.07
CA TRP A 97 -9.50 6.12 -10.62
C TRP A 97 -9.72 7.13 -9.49
N GLY A 98 -10.72 8.01 -9.61
CA GLY A 98 -11.07 8.98 -8.57
C GLY A 98 -11.46 8.32 -7.25
N ILE A 99 -12.28 7.28 -7.28
CA ILE A 99 -12.63 6.47 -6.10
C ILE A 99 -11.38 5.81 -5.51
N SER A 100 -10.51 5.27 -6.37
CA SER A 100 -9.25 4.64 -5.94
C SER A 100 -8.36 5.63 -5.19
N VAL A 101 -8.20 6.84 -5.71
CA VAL A 101 -7.46 7.93 -5.06
C VAL A 101 -8.08 8.28 -3.70
N LEU A 102 -9.41 8.47 -3.66
CA LEU A 102 -10.13 8.84 -2.43
C LEU A 102 -10.05 7.79 -1.32
N ILE A 103 -9.92 6.52 -1.67
CA ILE A 103 -9.80 5.44 -0.68
C ILE A 103 -8.34 5.25 -0.26
N ILE A 104 -7.42 5.09 -1.21
CA ILE A 104 -6.05 4.68 -0.90
C ILE A 104 -5.23 5.84 -0.34
N VAL A 105 -5.31 7.02 -0.95
CA VAL A 105 -4.39 8.13 -0.63
C VAL A 105 -4.67 8.72 0.76
N PRO A 106 -5.90 9.10 1.14
CA PRO A 106 -6.15 9.64 2.48
C PRO A 106 -5.83 8.64 3.59
N LEU A 107 -6.18 7.36 3.41
CA LEU A 107 -5.89 6.32 4.39
C LEU A 107 -4.39 6.00 4.45
N GLY A 108 -3.69 6.05 3.32
CA GLY A 108 -2.23 5.94 3.26
C GLY A 108 -1.52 7.09 3.96
N ILE A 109 -1.93 8.34 3.71
CA ILE A 109 -1.42 9.52 4.41
C ILE A 109 -1.66 9.41 5.92
N ARG A 110 -2.87 9.02 6.33
CA ARG A 110 -3.21 8.82 7.75
C ARG A 110 -2.24 7.82 8.40
N ASP A 111 -2.00 6.69 7.76
CA ASP A 111 -1.12 5.65 8.30
C ASP A 111 0.34 6.13 8.34
N ILE A 112 0.80 6.87 7.33
CA ILE A 112 2.14 7.48 7.32
C ILE A 112 2.32 8.47 8.46
N LEU A 113 1.34 9.36 8.66
CA LEU A 113 1.36 10.36 9.73
C LEU A 113 1.26 9.72 11.11
N ARG A 114 0.44 8.66 11.26
CA ARG A 114 0.35 7.88 12.49
C ARG A 114 1.69 7.22 12.80
N ALA A 115 2.31 6.58 11.81
CA ALA A 115 3.64 5.98 11.97
C ALA A 115 4.70 7.00 12.41
N LYS A 116 4.64 8.26 11.97
CA LYS A 116 5.60 9.30 12.45
C LYS A 116 5.47 9.63 13.94
N LYS A 117 4.30 9.41 14.54
CA LYS A 117 4.01 9.77 15.94
C LYS A 117 4.27 8.63 16.92
N GLU A 118 4.55 7.42 16.43
CA GLU A 118 4.83 6.26 17.29
C GLU A 118 6.21 6.38 17.95
N PRO A 119 6.36 5.92 19.22
CA PRO A 119 7.64 5.91 19.91
C PRO A 119 8.48 4.73 19.41
N TRP A 120 9.14 4.91 18.26
CA TRP A 120 10.08 3.93 17.71
C TRP A 120 11.35 3.86 18.55
N GLN A 121 11.83 2.65 18.78
CA GLN A 121 13.07 2.38 19.50
C GLN A 121 13.98 1.54 18.62
N ASP A 122 15.29 1.65 18.82
CA ASP A 122 16.25 0.80 18.13
C ASP A 122 16.04 -0.66 18.53
N LEU A 123 16.18 -1.56 17.56
CA LEU A 123 15.98 -2.99 17.75
C LEU A 123 17.27 -3.72 17.39
N THR A 124 17.82 -4.47 18.33
CA THR A 124 18.96 -5.36 18.09
C THR A 124 18.44 -6.72 17.65
N VAL A 125 18.94 -7.21 16.52
CA VAL A 125 18.57 -8.51 15.96
C VAL A 125 19.84 -9.34 15.81
N GLU A 126 19.77 -10.60 16.23
CA GLU A 126 20.85 -11.55 16.01
C GLU A 126 20.85 -12.01 14.54
N THR A 127 22.02 -12.00 13.93
CA THR A 127 22.24 -12.47 12.56
C THR A 127 23.24 -13.62 12.58
N GLU A 128 22.91 -14.68 11.83
CA GLU A 128 23.79 -15.83 11.58
C GLU A 128 25.02 -15.43 10.76
#